data_AF-A0A8C0JD22-F1
#
_entry.id   AF-A0A8C0JD22-F1
#
_cell.length_a   1.000
_cell.length_b   1.000
_cell.length_c   1.000
_cell.angle_alpha   90.00
_cell.angle_beta   90.00
_cell.angle_gamma   90.00
#
_symmetry.space_group_name_H-M   'P 1'
#
loop_
_entity.id
_entity.type
_entity.pdbx_description
1 polymer ?
#
loop_
_entity_poly.entity_id
_entity_poly.type
_entity_poly.pdbx_seq_one_letter_code
_entity_poly.pdbx_strand_id
1 'polypeptide(L)'
;MDYPVKNLLPPRSLCELSSARWGVCWVNFEALIITMSVVGGVVLVALCICCYCCCRKKKSKKPDKDDERAAREREQRRVRQEERRAEMKSRHDEIRKKYGLFKEENPYAKFEN
;
A
#
# COMPACT_ATOMS: atom_id res chain seq x y z
N MET A 1 50.33 -6.30 -32.59
CA MET A 1 48.99 -6.87 -32.36
C MET A 1 48.31 -6.00 -31.32
N ASP A 2 47.59 -4.96 -31.76
CA ASP A 2 46.86 -4.08 -30.87
C ASP A 2 45.58 -4.77 -30.40
N TYR A 3 45.54 -5.13 -29.12
CA TYR A 3 44.36 -5.71 -28.48
C TYR A 3 43.21 -4.68 -28.52
N PRO A 4 42.01 -5.02 -29.00
CA PRO A 4 40.95 -4.04 -29.22
C PRO A 4 40.34 -3.56 -27.89
N VAL A 5 40.91 -2.50 -27.32
CA VAL A 5 40.41 -1.81 -26.11
C VAL A 5 39.14 -0.99 -26.35
N LYS A 6 38.68 -0.87 -27.61
CA LYS A 6 37.58 0.02 -27.99
C LYS A 6 36.22 -0.67 -28.10
N ASN A 7 36.18 -1.99 -28.26
CA ASN A 7 34.93 -2.73 -28.48
C ASN A 7 34.71 -3.73 -27.35
N LEU A 8 33.61 -3.57 -26.61
CA LEU A 8 33.23 -4.50 -25.53
C LEU A 8 33.03 -5.93 -26.03
N LEU A 9 32.64 -6.10 -27.30
CA LEU A 9 32.60 -7.38 -28.01
C LEU A 9 33.55 -7.33 -29.22
N PRO A 10 34.50 -8.27 -29.35
CA PRO A 10 35.29 -8.38 -30.58
C PRO A 10 34.35 -8.70 -31.76
N PRO A 11 34.57 -8.08 -32.94
CA PRO A 11 33.77 -8.38 -34.12
C PRO A 11 33.88 -9.87 -34.48
N ARG A 12 32.77 -10.44 -34.98
CA ARG A 12 32.69 -11.87 -35.40
C ARG A 12 33.74 -12.27 -36.44
N SER A 13 34.37 -11.30 -37.10
CA SER A 13 35.44 -11.52 -38.07
C SER A 13 36.78 -11.90 -37.45
N LEU A 14 37.01 -11.60 -36.16
CA LEU A 14 38.25 -11.98 -35.46
C LEU A 14 38.13 -13.29 -34.69
N CYS A 15 36.93 -13.65 -34.24
CA CYS A 15 36.68 -14.85 -33.45
C CYS A 15 35.18 -15.22 -33.49
N GLU A 16 34.85 -16.51 -33.62
CA GLU A 16 33.47 -16.95 -33.51
C GLU A 16 32.95 -16.76 -32.07
N LEU A 17 31.64 -16.52 -31.92
CA LEU A 17 30.99 -16.29 -30.63
C LEU A 17 31.20 -17.45 -29.63
N SER A 18 31.43 -18.66 -30.17
CA SER A 18 31.72 -19.90 -29.44
C SER A 18 33.15 -19.94 -28.88
N SER A 19 34.10 -19.24 -29.49
CA SER A 19 35.53 -19.25 -29.13
C SER A 19 35.95 -18.01 -28.34
N ALA A 20 35.13 -16.96 -28.37
CA ALA A 20 35.28 -15.79 -27.52
C ALA A 20 34.97 -16.15 -26.05
N ARG A 21 35.95 -15.93 -25.17
CA ARG A 21 35.89 -16.20 -23.72
C ARG A 21 35.75 -14.91 -22.93
N TRP A 22 34.92 -14.92 -21.89
CA TRP A 22 34.70 -13.75 -21.01
C TRP A 22 35.19 -14.04 -19.60
N GLY A 23 36.21 -13.31 -19.14
CA GLY A 23 36.76 -13.35 -17.78
C GLY A 23 37.47 -14.66 -17.39
N VAL A 24 37.02 -15.81 -17.88
CA VAL A 24 37.51 -17.16 -17.56
C VAL A 24 37.55 -18.05 -18.81
N CYS A 25 38.46 -19.02 -18.84
CA CYS A 25 38.77 -19.83 -20.03
C CYS A 25 37.71 -20.90 -20.40
N TRP A 26 36.66 -21.05 -19.60
CA TRP A 26 35.64 -22.08 -19.79
C TRP A 26 34.24 -21.53 -20.11
N VAL A 27 34.04 -20.21 -20.00
CA VAL A 27 32.75 -19.57 -20.24
C VAL A 27 32.79 -18.80 -21.56
N ASN A 28 31.99 -19.26 -22.52
CA ASN A 28 31.87 -18.68 -23.86
C ASN A 28 30.85 -17.53 -23.86
N PHE A 29 31.08 -16.52 -24.71
CA PHE A 29 30.13 -15.41 -24.88
C PHE A 29 28.75 -15.88 -25.34
N GLU A 30 28.68 -16.93 -26.16
CA GLU A 30 27.42 -17.55 -26.56
C GLU A 30 26.63 -18.06 -25.35
N ALA A 31 27.28 -18.79 -24.43
CA ALA A 31 26.65 -19.29 -23.21
C ALA A 31 26.20 -18.14 -22.28
N LEU A 32 26.95 -17.04 -22.23
CA LEU A 32 26.59 -15.86 -21.43
C LEU A 32 25.37 -15.13 -21.99
N ILE A 33 25.29 -14.98 -23.31
CA ILE A 33 24.14 -14.34 -23.95
C ILE A 33 22.89 -15.20 -23.69
N ILE A 34 22.98 -16.52 -23.91
CA ILE A 34 21.87 -17.44 -23.67
C ILE A 34 21.41 -17.36 -22.22
N THR A 35 22.34 -17.43 -21.25
CA THR A 35 21.99 -17.38 -19.82
C THR A 35 21.37 -16.04 -19.43
N MET A 36 21.91 -14.91 -19.88
CA MET A 36 21.33 -13.59 -19.62
C MET A 36 19.93 -13.45 -20.25
N SER A 37 19.73 -13.96 -21.46
CA SER A 37 18.41 -13.97 -22.11
C SER A 37 17.40 -14.83 -21.34
N VAL A 38 17.80 -16.01 -20.86
CA VAL A 38 16.92 -16.88 -20.06
C VAL A 38 16.59 -16.24 -18.72
N VAL A 39 17.58 -15.71 -17.99
CA VAL A 39 17.35 -15.04 -16.70
C VAL A 39 16.46 -13.82 -16.88
N GLY A 40 16.75 -12.98 -17.87
CA GLY A 40 15.92 -11.82 -18.20
C GLY A 40 14.49 -12.23 -18.58
N GLY A 41 14.34 -13.28 -19.39
CA GLY A 41 13.05 -13.83 -19.79
C GLY A 41 12.23 -14.33 -18.59
N VAL A 42 12.85 -15.08 -17.68
CA VAL A 42 12.19 -15.58 -16.46
C VAL A 42 11.75 -14.42 -15.57
N VAL A 43 12.60 -13.41 -15.36
CA VAL A 43 12.25 -12.23 -14.56
C VAL A 43 11.09 -11.45 -15.19
N LEU A 44 11.12 -11.23 -16.50
CA LEU A 44 10.03 -10.55 -17.22
C LEU A 44 8.72 -11.34 -17.13
N VAL A 45 8.75 -12.66 -17.34
CA VAL A 45 7.56 -13.52 -17.23
C VAL A 45 7.03 -13.52 -15.80
N ALA A 46 7.90 -13.62 -14.79
CA ALA A 46 7.51 -13.56 -13.38
C ALA A 46 6.85 -12.22 -13.04
N LEU A 47 7.40 -11.10 -13.50
CA LEU A 47 6.81 -9.77 -13.33
C LEU A 47 5.48 -9.63 -14.06
N CYS A 48 5.38 -10.12 -15.29
CA CYS A 48 4.13 -10.15 -16.04
C CYS A 48 3.07 -10.93 -15.27
N ILE A 49 3.33 -12.18 -14.89
CA ILE A 49 2.37 -13.02 -14.15
C ILE A 49 1.99 -12.35 -12.82
N CYS A 50 2.97 -11.85 -12.06
CA CYS A 50 2.73 -11.13 -10.81
C CYS A 50 1.82 -9.90 -11.02
N CYS A 51 2.13 -9.05 -12.00
CA CYS A 51 1.34 -7.86 -12.31
C CYS A 51 -0.06 -8.22 -12.86
N TYR A 52 -0.17 -9.20 -13.76
CA TYR A 52 -1.46 -9.62 -14.31
C TYR A 52 -2.35 -10.30 -13.26
N CYS A 53 -1.80 -11.10 -12.35
CA CYS A 53 -2.59 -11.80 -11.33
C CYS A 53 -2.89 -10.92 -10.10
N CYS A 54 -1.92 -10.13 -9.61
CA CYS A 54 -2.08 -9.31 -8.42
C CYS A 54 -2.76 -7.96 -8.72
N CYS A 55 -2.44 -7.29 -9.84
CA CYS A 55 -3.05 -6.00 -10.16
C CYS A 55 -4.47 -6.13 -10.75
N ARG A 56 -4.82 -7.24 -11.43
CA ARG A 56 -6.22 -7.49 -11.84
C ARG A 56 -7.13 -7.72 -10.64
N LYS A 57 -6.67 -8.47 -9.62
CA LYS A 57 -7.43 -8.67 -8.36
C LYS A 57 -7.58 -7.37 -7.54
N LYS A 58 -6.61 -6.46 -7.61
CA LYS A 58 -6.71 -5.13 -7.00
C LYS A 58 -7.67 -4.20 -7.75
N LYS A 59 -7.79 -4.30 -9.09
CA LYS A 59 -8.77 -3.52 -9.87
C LYS A 59 -10.22 -4.00 -9.70
N SER A 60 -10.45 -5.29 -9.43
CA SER A 60 -11.81 -5.82 -9.23
C SER A 60 -12.38 -5.53 -7.84
N LYS A 61 -11.54 -5.24 -6.85
CA LYS A 61 -11.99 -4.70 -5.57
C LYS A 61 -12.10 -3.19 -5.75
N LYS A 62 -13.23 -2.69 -6.28
CA LYS A 62 -13.54 -1.25 -6.21
C LYS A 62 -13.51 -0.85 -4.74
N PRO A 63 -12.46 -0.18 -4.23
CA PRO A 63 -12.37 0.15 -2.80
C PRO A 63 -13.50 1.11 -2.41
N ASP A 64 -13.86 1.97 -3.37
CA ASP A 64 -14.82 3.06 -3.22
C ASP A 64 -16.20 2.63 -2.69
N LYS A 65 -16.79 1.55 -3.22
CA LYS A 65 -18.17 1.19 -2.87
C LYS A 65 -18.29 0.47 -1.51
N ASP A 66 -17.31 -0.37 -1.18
CA ASP A 66 -17.27 -1.03 0.14
C ASP A 66 -16.81 -0.07 1.23
N ASP A 67 -15.84 0.82 0.93
CA ASP A 67 -15.40 1.84 1.87
C ASP A 67 -16.50 2.88 2.14
N GLU A 68 -17.26 3.30 1.12
CA GLU A 68 -18.40 4.21 1.31
C GLU A 68 -19.50 3.54 2.15
N ARG A 69 -19.80 2.25 1.91
CA ARG A 69 -20.78 1.50 2.72
C ARG A 69 -20.32 1.37 4.17
N ALA A 70 -19.03 1.09 4.39
CA ALA A 70 -18.44 1.04 5.73
C ALA A 70 -18.45 2.41 6.42
N ALA A 71 -18.24 3.50 5.69
CA ALA A 71 -18.35 4.86 6.22
C ALA A 71 -19.80 5.18 6.66
N ARG A 72 -20.80 4.87 5.83
CA ARG A 72 -22.22 5.06 6.16
C ARG A 72 -22.63 4.26 7.40
N GLU A 73 -22.18 3.00 7.53
CA GLU A 73 -22.46 2.19 8.72
C GLU A 73 -21.83 2.79 10.00
N ARG A 74 -20.61 3.32 9.91
CA ARG A 74 -19.96 3.98 11.06
C ARG A 74 -20.72 5.23 11.48
N GLU A 75 -21.19 6.01 10.52
CA GLU A 75 -21.99 7.20 10.77
C GLU A 75 -23.34 6.84 11.42
N GLN A 76 -24.07 5.85 10.90
CA GLN A 76 -25.31 5.36 11.52
C GLN A 76 -25.10 4.88 12.96
N ARG A 77 -23.98 4.20 13.25
CA ARG A 77 -23.63 3.77 14.61
C ARG A 77 -23.32 4.96 15.52
N ARG A 78 -22.64 5.99 15.00
CA ARG A 78 -22.37 7.24 15.73
C ARG A 78 -23.66 7.98 16.06
N VAL A 79 -24.53 8.20 15.08
CA VAL A 79 -25.83 8.87 15.28
C VAL A 79 -26.65 8.14 16.34
N ARG A 80 -26.75 6.81 16.28
CA ARG A 80 -27.48 6.02 17.30
C ARG A 80 -26.84 6.12 18.70
N GLN A 81 -25.51 6.24 18.78
CA GLN A 81 -24.84 6.46 20.07
C GLN A 81 -25.10 7.86 20.61
N GLU A 82 -25.06 8.88 19.75
CA GLU A 82 -25.34 10.26 20.10
C GLU A 82 -26.79 10.46 20.52
N GLU A 83 -27.74 9.82 19.83
CA GLU A 83 -29.16 9.82 20.18
C GLU A 83 -29.38 9.24 21.59
N ARG A 84 -28.79 8.07 21.89
CA ARG A 84 -28.85 7.49 23.25
C ARG A 84 -28.20 8.38 24.31
N ARG A 85 -27.12 9.08 23.98
CA ARG A 85 -26.45 10.02 24.90
C ARG A 85 -27.33 11.25 25.14
N ALA A 86 -27.96 11.78 24.10
CA ALA A 86 -28.86 12.92 24.19
C ALA A 86 -30.11 12.58 24.99
N GLU A 87 -30.71 11.41 24.75
CA GLU A 87 -31.84 10.89 25.51
C GLU A 87 -31.48 10.70 26.99
N MET A 88 -30.35 10.06 27.29
CA MET A 88 -29.92 9.89 28.68
C MET A 88 -29.68 11.24 29.35
N LYS A 89 -29.09 12.21 28.63
CA LYS A 89 -28.85 13.57 29.14
C LYS A 89 -30.17 14.32 29.39
N SER A 90 -31.13 14.27 28.47
CA SER A 90 -32.42 14.93 28.65
C SER A 90 -33.19 14.34 29.83
N ARG A 91 -33.23 13.01 29.96
CA ARG A 91 -33.83 12.34 31.13
C ARG A 91 -33.16 12.76 32.43
N HIS A 92 -31.83 12.85 32.46
CA HIS A 92 -31.11 13.33 33.64
C HIS A 92 -31.40 14.80 33.95
N ASP A 93 -31.45 15.66 32.93
CA ASP A 93 -31.70 17.08 33.11
C ASP A 93 -33.15 17.34 33.55
N GLU A 94 -34.13 16.56 33.07
CA GLU A 94 -35.52 16.58 33.55
C GLU A 94 -35.64 16.16 35.01
N ILE A 95 -34.96 15.08 35.41
CA ILE A 95 -34.90 14.66 36.82
C ILE A 95 -34.28 15.77 37.68
N ARG A 96 -33.17 16.36 37.20
CA ARG A 96 -32.49 17.47 37.89
C ARG A 96 -33.44 18.65 38.12
N LYS A 97 -34.24 19.02 37.12
CA LYS A 97 -35.26 20.07 37.22
C LYS A 97 -36.38 19.70 38.17
N LYS A 98 -36.91 18.48 38.09
CA LYS A 98 -38.02 17.99 38.94
C LYS A 98 -37.70 18.11 40.44
N TYR A 99 -36.45 17.84 40.81
CA TYR A 99 -36.00 17.88 42.22
C TYR A 99 -35.27 19.17 42.60
N GLY A 100 -35.33 20.22 41.78
CA GLY A 100 -34.68 21.49 42.09
C GLY A 100 -33.15 21.42 42.20
N LEU A 101 -32.53 20.36 41.68
CA LEU A 101 -31.06 20.19 41.64
C LEU A 101 -30.42 20.98 40.48
N PHE A 102 -31.21 21.76 39.75
CA PHE A 102 -30.68 22.77 38.84
C PHE A 102 -30.08 23.85 39.74
N LYS A 103 -28.75 24.02 39.70
CA LYS A 103 -28.06 25.11 40.38
C LYS A 103 -28.64 26.44 39.89
N GLU A 104 -29.70 26.94 40.53
CA GLU A 104 -29.71 28.35 40.90
C GLU A 104 -28.38 28.59 41.64
N GLU A 105 -27.66 29.59 41.17
CA GLU A 105 -26.30 29.98 41.52
C GLU A 105 -25.83 29.40 42.87
N ASN A 106 -24.79 28.56 42.83
CA ASN A 106 -24.20 27.94 44.01
C ASN A 106 -24.05 28.99 45.13
N PRO A 107 -24.79 28.92 46.26
CA PRO A 107 -24.79 29.97 47.28
C PRO A 107 -23.41 30.27 47.89
N TYR A 108 -22.46 29.35 47.71
CA TYR A 108 -21.06 29.47 48.12
C TYR A 108 -20.13 30.18 47.12
N ALA A 109 -20.58 30.47 45.89
CA ALA A 109 -19.77 31.20 44.90
C ALA A 109 -19.53 32.67 45.27
N LYS A 110 -20.29 33.21 46.24
CA LYS A 110 -20.17 34.60 46.72
C LYS A 110 -18.93 34.84 47.61
N PHE A 111 -18.20 33.78 47.97
CA PHE A 111 -17.01 33.88 48.82
C PHE A 111 -15.68 33.74 48.04
N GLU A 112 -15.73 33.67 46.70
CA GLU A 112 -14.55 33.60 45.82
C GLU A 112 -14.24 34.96 45.16
N ASN A 113 -14.16 36.07 45.93
CA ASN A 113 -13.30 37.24 45.64
C ASN A 113 -13.31 38.23 46.81
#